data_AF-A0A353VA13-F1
#
_entry.id   AF-A0A353VA13-F1
#
_cell.length_a   1.000
_cell.length_b   1.000
_cell.length_c   1.000
_cell.angle_alpha   90.00
_cell.angle_beta   90.00
_cell.angle_gamma   90.00
#
_symmetry.space_group_name_H-M   'P 1'
#
loop_
_entity.id
_entity.type
_entity.pdbx_description
1 polymer ?
#
loop_
_entity_poly.entity_id
_entity_poly.type
_entity_poly.pdbx_seq_one_letter_code
_entity_poly.pdbx_strand_id
1 'polypeptide(L)'
;EGRCFEVCPRASLDPESLDRQVLGAPRRHPVLGGHDGLYFARALDADVRARGQYGGVATALTLFALESGLAGAALVTGGTPTRPP
;
A
#
# COMPACT_ATOMS: atom_id res chain seq x y z
N GLU A 1 -4.83 25.37 -22.32
CA GLU A 1 -4.83 24.25 -21.36
C GLU A 1 -4.46 24.78 -19.98
N GLY A 2 -4.94 24.18 -18.89
CA GLY A 2 -4.66 24.67 -17.54
C GLY A 2 -3.36 24.07 -17.01
N ARG A 3 -2.57 24.84 -16.24
CA ARG A 3 -1.34 24.35 -15.59
C ARG A 3 -1.57 23.08 -14.74
N CYS A 4 -2.79 22.86 -14.26
CA CYS A 4 -3.17 21.64 -13.55
C CYS A 4 -3.04 20.37 -14.40
N PHE A 5 -3.17 20.46 -15.73
CA PHE A 5 -3.01 19.33 -16.63
C PHE A 5 -1.54 18.96 -16.82
N GLU A 6 -0.67 19.97 -16.99
CA GLU A 6 0.77 19.82 -17.18
C GLU A 6 1.47 19.15 -15.97
N VAL A 7 0.97 19.42 -14.76
CA VAL A 7 1.56 18.88 -13.52
C VAL A 7 0.87 17.60 -13.02
N CYS A 8 -0.24 17.19 -13.64
CA CYS A 8 -1.01 16.06 -13.14
C CYS A 8 -0.30 14.75 -13.51
N PRO A 9 0.19 13.97 -12.53
CA PRO A 9 0.82 12.68 -12.82
C PRO A 9 -0.16 11.66 -13.40
N ARG A 10 -1.49 11.89 -13.29
CA ARG A 10 -2.50 11.04 -13.94
C ARG A 10 -2.74 11.40 -15.40
N ALA A 11 -2.43 12.62 -15.85
CA ALA A 11 -2.73 13.04 -17.22
C ALA A 11 -1.88 12.28 -18.26
N SER A 12 -0.62 12.00 -17.92
CA SER A 12 0.32 11.22 -18.72
C SER A 12 0.36 9.73 -18.35
N LEU A 13 -0.45 9.28 -17.39
CA LEU A 13 -0.43 7.90 -16.93
C LEU A 13 -1.11 7.00 -17.95
N ASP A 14 -0.39 5.98 -18.43
CA ASP A 14 -0.95 4.84 -19.17
C ASP A 14 -1.15 3.65 -18.20
N PRO A 15 -2.40 3.37 -17.77
CA PRO A 15 -2.67 2.32 -16.80
C PRO A 15 -2.51 0.90 -17.36
N GLU A 16 -2.52 0.72 -18.68
CA GLU A 16 -2.38 -0.60 -19.29
C GLU A 16 -0.90 -1.00 -19.39
N SER A 17 -0.05 -0.05 -19.79
CA SER A 17 1.41 -0.23 -19.75
C SER A 17 1.91 -0.50 -18.34
N LEU A 18 1.40 0.24 -17.34
CA LEU A 18 1.77 0.03 -15.94
C LEU A 18 1.38 -1.37 -15.43
N ASP A 19 0.16 -1.83 -15.73
CA ASP A 19 -0.29 -3.17 -15.34
C ASP A 19 0.61 -4.26 -15.95
N ARG A 20 0.98 -4.14 -17.23
CA ARG A 20 1.92 -5.09 -17.86
C ARG A 20 3.32 -5.04 -17.24
N GLN A 21 3.82 -3.86 -16.90
CA GLN A 21 5.16 -3.71 -16.33
C GLN A 21 5.26 -4.24 -14.90
N VAL A 22 4.24 -3.99 -14.07
CA VAL A 22 4.26 -4.31 -12.63
C VAL A 22 3.66 -5.68 -12.35
N LEU A 23 2.57 -6.04 -13.03
CA LEU A 23 1.81 -7.28 -12.79
C LEU A 23 2.07 -8.34 -13.85
N GLY A 24 2.79 -8.03 -14.93
CA GLY A 24 3.10 -8.97 -16.02
C GLY A 24 1.91 -9.36 -16.90
N ALA A 25 0.74 -8.73 -16.71
CA ALA A 25 -0.49 -9.08 -17.40
C ALA A 25 -1.40 -7.85 -17.59
N PRO A 26 -2.29 -7.86 -18.61
CA PRO A 26 -3.29 -6.81 -18.77
C PRO A 26 -4.34 -6.85 -17.64
N ARG A 27 -5.05 -5.74 -17.46
CA ARG A 27 -6.10 -5.58 -16.45
C ARG A 27 -7.17 -6.68 -16.61
N ARG A 28 -7.32 -7.52 -15.58
CA ARG A 28 -8.26 -8.66 -15.60
C ARG A 28 -9.66 -8.29 -15.13
N HIS A 29 -9.79 -7.31 -14.24
CA HIS A 29 -11.05 -6.91 -13.65
C HIS A 29 -11.25 -5.38 -13.73
N PRO A 30 -12.40 -4.87 -14.20
CA PRO A 30 -12.59 -3.44 -14.46
C PRO A 30 -12.61 -2.58 -13.19
N VAL A 31 -13.10 -3.13 -12.07
CA VAL A 31 -13.16 -2.42 -10.77
C VAL A 31 -11.92 -2.67 -9.92
N LEU A 32 -11.59 -3.94 -9.64
CA LEU A 32 -10.51 -4.33 -8.73
C LEU A 32 -9.11 -4.25 -9.35
N GLY A 33 -8.99 -4.27 -10.67
CA GLY A 33 -7.69 -4.39 -11.35
C GLY A 33 -7.10 -5.81 -11.28
N GLY A 34 -5.79 -5.92 -11.50
CA GLY A 34 -5.08 -7.19 -11.33
C GLY A 34 -4.85 -7.50 -9.85
N HIS A 35 -5.16 -8.74 -9.45
CA HIS A 35 -5.03 -9.22 -8.08
C HIS A 35 -4.85 -10.75 -8.09
N ASP A 36 -4.10 -11.28 -7.13
CA ASP A 36 -3.94 -12.73 -6.95
C ASP A 36 -4.96 -13.34 -5.99
N GLY A 37 -5.57 -12.52 -5.13
CA GLY A 37 -6.59 -12.94 -4.18
C GLY A 37 -7.17 -11.79 -3.37
N LEU A 38 -8.29 -12.07 -2.70
CA LEU A 38 -8.98 -11.15 -1.80
C LEU A 38 -9.13 -11.80 -0.44
N TYR A 39 -8.73 -11.08 0.61
CA TYR A 39 -8.65 -11.63 1.96
C TYR A 39 -9.24 -10.66 2.97
N PHE A 40 -9.96 -11.22 3.94
CA PHE A 40 -10.31 -10.52 5.19
C PHE A 40 -9.30 -10.92 6.25
N ALA A 41 -8.61 -9.95 6.83
CA ALA A 41 -7.54 -10.20 7.79
C ALA A 41 -7.54 -9.16 8.91
N ARG A 42 -6.92 -9.55 10.03
CA ARG A 42 -6.62 -8.70 11.19
C ARG A 42 -5.35 -9.20 11.86
N ALA A 43 -4.59 -8.31 12.49
CA ALA A 43 -3.38 -8.67 13.19
C ALA A 43 -3.68 -9.64 14.36
N LEU A 44 -2.83 -10.66 14.52
CA LEU A 44 -2.90 -11.58 15.65
C LEU A 44 -2.43 -10.90 16.93
N ASP A 45 -1.33 -10.14 16.84
CA ASP A 45 -0.82 -9.31 17.93
C ASP A 45 -1.91 -8.32 18.41
N ALA A 46 -2.20 -8.36 19.71
CA ALA A 46 -3.29 -7.61 20.29
C ALA A 46 -3.03 -6.10 20.29
N ASP A 47 -1.79 -5.67 20.50
CA ASP A 47 -1.42 -4.26 20.55
C ASP A 47 -1.42 -3.65 19.14
N VAL A 48 -0.88 -4.37 18.16
CA VAL A 48 -0.95 -3.97 16.75
C VAL A 48 -2.39 -3.88 16.29
N ARG A 49 -3.23 -4.86 16.65
CA ARG A 49 -4.65 -4.86 16.28
C ARG A 49 -5.42 -3.71 16.94
N ALA A 50 -5.12 -3.39 18.19
CA ALA A 50 -5.80 -2.34 18.94
C ALA A 50 -5.43 -0.93 18.46
N ARG A 51 -4.18 -0.73 18.00
CA ARG A 51 -3.64 0.58 17.63
C ARG A 51 -3.61 0.84 16.12
N GLY A 52 -3.61 -0.23 15.32
CA GLY A 52 -3.54 -0.16 13.88
C GLY A 52 -4.90 0.04 13.23
N GLN A 53 -4.93 0.84 12.16
CA GLN A 53 -6.15 1.06 11.37
C GLN A 53 -6.68 -0.25 10.80
N TYR A 54 -8.01 -0.41 10.80
CA TYR A 54 -8.72 -1.56 10.23
C TYR A 54 -8.17 -2.92 10.68
N GLY A 55 -7.79 -3.04 11.95
CA GLY A 55 -7.27 -4.28 12.54
C GLY A 55 -5.76 -4.49 12.34
N GLY A 56 -5.03 -3.48 11.85
CA GLY A 56 -3.56 -3.44 11.93
C GLY A 56 -2.80 -4.31 10.93
N VAL A 57 -3.44 -4.76 9.84
CA VAL A 57 -2.81 -5.68 8.86
C VAL A 57 -1.57 -5.09 8.22
N ALA A 58 -1.62 -3.84 7.74
CA ALA A 58 -0.48 -3.18 7.12
C ALA A 58 0.72 -3.08 8.08
N THR A 59 0.47 -2.73 9.34
CA THR A 59 1.48 -2.68 10.40
C THR A 59 2.08 -4.06 10.68
N ALA A 60 1.25 -5.09 10.81
CA ALA A 60 1.71 -6.46 11.06
C ALA A 60 2.61 -6.98 9.92
N LEU A 61 2.24 -6.75 8.65
CA LEU A 61 3.06 -7.12 7.50
C LEU A 61 4.37 -6.34 7.43
N THR A 62 4.35 -5.06 7.82
CA THR A 62 5.55 -4.21 7.86
C THR A 62 6.53 -4.71 8.93
N LEU A 63 6.03 -5.00 10.13
CA LEU A 63 6.83 -5.57 11.22
C LEU A 63 7.44 -6.92 10.81
N PHE A 64 6.62 -7.81 10.25
CA PHE A 64 7.11 -9.09 9.72
C PHE A 64 8.24 -8.91 8.71
N ALA A 65 8.10 -7.99 7.74
CA ALA A 65 9.13 -7.76 6.73
C ALA A 65 10.45 -7.25 7.34
N LEU A 66 10.37 -6.38 8.36
CA LEU A 66 11.55 -5.85 9.05
C LEU A 66 12.22 -6.90 9.95
N GLU A 67 11.43 -7.61 10.77
CA GLU A 67 11.92 -8.59 11.74
C GLU A 67 12.48 -9.84 11.08
N SER A 68 11.90 -10.25 9.94
CA SER A 68 12.40 -11.38 9.15
C SER A 68 13.62 -11.02 8.28
N GLY A 69 13.97 -9.74 8.18
CA GLY A 69 15.03 -9.26 7.29
C GLY A 69 14.65 -9.24 5.80
N LEU A 70 13.38 -9.47 5.45
CA LEU A 70 12.87 -9.32 4.07
C LEU A 70 13.02 -7.87 3.57
N ALA A 71 12.96 -6.89 4.50
CA ALA A 71 13.24 -5.50 4.25
C ALA A 71 14.17 -4.93 5.32
N GLY A 72 15.13 -4.08 4.92
CA GLY A 72 16.03 -3.40 5.87
C GLY A 72 15.45 -2.11 6.48
N ALA A 73 14.40 -1.55 5.86
CA ALA A 73 13.72 -0.35 6.31
C ALA A 73 12.31 -0.27 5.70
N ALA A 74 11.44 0.55 6.30
CA ALA A 74 10.10 0.82 5.78
C ALA A 74 9.88 2.34 5.67
N LEU A 75 9.40 2.79 4.50
CA LEU A 75 8.92 4.16 4.32
C LEU A 75 7.43 4.20 4.67
N VAL A 76 7.10 4.93 5.73
CA VAL A 76 5.73 5.02 6.26
C VAL A 76 5.32 6.48 6.47
N THR A 77 4.01 6.72 6.54
CA THR A 77 3.48 8.02 6.94
C THR A 77 3.60 8.18 8.46
N GLY A 78 4.30 9.21 8.90
CA GLY A 78 4.28 9.63 10.30
C GLY A 78 2.94 10.28 10.68
N GLY A 79 2.62 10.24 11.97
CA GLY A 79 1.60 11.10 12.57
C GLY A 79 2.24 12.07 13.54
N THR A 80 1.50 13.08 13.99
CA THR A 80 1.94 13.88 15.14
C THR A 80 2.10 12.93 16.34
N PRO A 81 3.28 12.88 16.99
CA PRO A 81 3.46 12.04 18.16
C PRO A 81 2.41 12.44 19.20
N THR A 82 1.54 11.53 19.61
CA THR A 82 0.60 11.77 20.72
C THR A 82 1.34 11.85 22.07
N ARG A 83 2.65 11.58 22.08
CA ARG A 83 3.59 11.82 23.17
C ARG A 83 4.94 12.23 22.57
N PRO A 84 5.66 13.23 23.13
CA PRO A 84 7.01 13.55 22.67
C PRO A 84 7.95 12.35 22.84
N PRO A 85 9.02 12.26 22.03
CA PRO A 85 9.99 11.16 22.06
C PRO A 85 10.60 10.97 23.46
#